data_AF-A0A1Q6KJM5-F1
#
_entry.id   AF-A0A1Q6KJM5-F1
#
_cell.length_a   1.000
_cell.length_b   1.000
_cell.length_c   1.000
_cell.angle_alpha   90.00
_cell.angle_beta   90.00
_cell.angle_gamma   90.00
#
_symmetry.space_group_name_H-M   'P 1'
#
loop_
_entity.id
_entity.type
_entity.pdbx_description
1 polymer ?
#
loop_
_entity_poly.entity_id
_entity_poly.type
_entity_poly.pdbx_seq_one_letter_code
_entity_poly.pdbx_strand_id
1 'polypeptide(L)'
;MKKKIIILVICTILVIFLFGVVFFYKDKKSEKTENSNKYSVIYDKEGNIIYDMSKKDEITEVIKDTVIQGIVELNHNGYIYIFNGQHFGEFGFEMEEYTRANINNKNQKCLDYFTLKEYDTSYIQEGDILICSGDLSKKGYSMGDNDFDTKDNSIIVLKSNDYNQMKRDALTGKRTYSSIVTIGDEYTESGYVYLKYSLEDDTHSDTSYNFPFAVKAYITENTEIIGNLQKGKIVKVQYENSNIPLDELKIKSIEVIED
;
A
#
# COMPACT_ATOMS: atom_id res chain seq x y z
N MET A 1 -33.32 -18.98 -66.97
CA MET A 1 -31.89 -18.65 -67.21
C MET A 1 -31.15 -19.92 -67.61
N LYS A 2 -30.37 -19.91 -68.70
CA LYS A 2 -29.59 -21.08 -69.15
C LYS A 2 -28.67 -21.52 -68.01
N LYS A 3 -28.65 -22.81 -67.61
CA LYS A 3 -27.84 -23.35 -66.48
C LYS A 3 -26.40 -22.81 -66.44
N LYS A 4 -25.79 -22.57 -67.61
CA LYS A 4 -24.45 -21.97 -67.75
C LYS A 4 -24.32 -20.55 -67.19
N ILE A 5 -25.37 -19.71 -67.31
CA ILE A 5 -25.39 -18.34 -66.78
C ILE A 5 -25.49 -18.36 -65.25
N ILE A 6 -26.29 -19.28 -64.69
CA ILE A 6 -26.44 -19.41 -63.22
C ILE A 6 -25.11 -19.86 -62.58
N ILE A 7 -24.42 -20.82 -63.19
CA ILE A 7 -23.11 -21.28 -62.71
C ILE A 7 -22.09 -20.14 -62.74
N LEU A 8 -22.08 -19.33 -63.82
CA LEU A 8 -21.16 -18.22 -63.96
C LEU A 8 -21.40 -17.15 -62.90
N VAL A 9 -22.66 -16.82 -62.58
CA VAL A 9 -23.01 -15.88 -61.51
C VAL A 9 -22.57 -16.39 -60.14
N ILE A 10 -22.78 -17.67 -59.83
CA ILE A 10 -22.35 -18.27 -58.56
C ILE A 10 -20.82 -18.24 -58.42
N CYS A 11 -20.09 -18.56 -59.48
CA CYS A 11 -18.62 -18.48 -59.47
C CYS A 11 -18.13 -17.05 -59.23
N THR A 12 -18.75 -16.04 -59.84
CA THR A 12 -18.36 -14.64 -59.62
C THR A 12 -18.60 -14.20 -58.18
N ILE A 13 -19.72 -14.59 -57.58
CA ILE A 13 -20.03 -14.27 -56.16
C ILE A 13 -19.02 -14.92 -55.22
N LEU A 14 -18.64 -16.18 -55.47
CA LEU A 14 -17.62 -16.89 -54.68
C LEU A 14 -16.24 -16.22 -54.74
N VAL A 15 -15.84 -15.74 -55.92
CA VAL A 15 -14.57 -15.02 -56.10
C VAL A 15 -14.58 -13.69 -55.34
N ILE A 16 -15.69 -12.92 -55.40
CA ILE A 16 -15.85 -11.67 -54.65
C ILE A 16 -15.79 -11.95 -53.14
N PHE A 17 -16.42 -13.03 -52.67
CA PHE A 17 -16.40 -13.42 -51.26
C PHE A 17 -14.98 -13.80 -50.79
N LEU A 18 -14.24 -14.57 -51.60
CA LEU A 18 -12.84 -14.92 -51.33
C LEU A 18 -11.93 -13.68 -51.28
N PHE A 19 -12.09 -12.73 -52.22
CA PHE A 19 -11.35 -11.48 -52.18
C PHE A 19 -11.72 -10.60 -50.98
N GLY A 20 -13.00 -10.57 -50.60
CA GLY A 20 -13.47 -9.87 -49.39
C GLY A 20 -12.85 -10.45 -48.12
N VAL A 21 -12.83 -11.77 -47.97
CA VAL A 21 -12.20 -12.43 -46.82
C VAL A 21 -10.69 -12.16 -46.77
N VAL A 22 -9.99 -12.19 -47.90
CA VAL A 22 -8.54 -11.88 -47.95
C VAL A 22 -8.26 -10.42 -47.61
N PHE A 23 -9.08 -9.47 -48.08
CA PHE A 23 -8.94 -8.05 -47.70
C PHE A 23 -9.23 -7.83 -46.21
N PHE A 24 -10.30 -8.41 -45.66
CA PHE A 24 -10.62 -8.32 -44.23
C PHE A 24 -9.58 -9.02 -43.33
N TYR A 25 -8.92 -10.09 -43.81
CA TYR A 25 -7.83 -10.72 -43.07
C TYR A 25 -6.52 -9.95 -43.16
N LYS A 26 -6.29 -9.21 -44.26
CA LYS A 26 -5.09 -8.40 -44.45
C LYS A 26 -5.12 -7.12 -43.60
N ASP A 27 -6.31 -6.55 -43.36
CA ASP A 27 -6.54 -5.49 -42.36
C ASP A 27 -6.59 -6.02 -40.92
N LYS A 28 -6.65 -7.35 -40.74
CA LYS A 28 -6.39 -8.06 -39.48
C LYS A 28 -4.95 -8.59 -39.39
N LYS A 29 -4.00 -8.09 -40.19
CA LYS A 29 -2.66 -7.96 -39.63
C LYS A 29 -2.83 -6.96 -38.52
N SER A 30 -2.83 -7.46 -37.28
CA SER A 30 -2.54 -6.62 -36.14
C SER A 30 -1.38 -5.74 -36.59
N GLU A 31 -1.55 -4.42 -36.52
CA GLU A 31 -0.44 -3.63 -36.06
C GLU A 31 -0.01 -4.33 -34.77
N LYS A 32 0.95 -5.25 -34.88
CA LYS A 32 2.05 -5.23 -33.95
C LYS A 32 2.59 -3.83 -34.19
N THR A 33 2.00 -2.86 -33.49
CA THR A 33 2.78 -1.82 -32.87
C THR A 33 3.93 -2.64 -32.31
N GLU A 34 5.08 -2.59 -32.98
CA GLU A 34 6.32 -2.90 -32.30
C GLU A 34 6.22 -1.99 -31.09
N ASN A 35 5.83 -2.60 -29.96
CA ASN A 35 5.99 -1.97 -28.69
C ASN A 35 7.50 -1.91 -28.61
N SER A 36 8.08 -0.85 -29.16
CA SER A 36 9.40 -0.42 -28.80
C SER A 36 9.22 -0.12 -27.32
N ASN A 37 9.33 -1.17 -26.50
CA ASN A 37 9.42 -1.07 -25.07
C ASN A 37 10.72 -0.30 -24.86
N LYS A 38 10.65 1.04 -25.00
CA LYS A 38 11.57 1.94 -24.34
C LYS A 38 11.26 1.74 -22.88
N TYR A 39 11.81 0.67 -22.32
CA TYR A 39 11.83 0.46 -20.89
C TYR A 39 12.55 1.68 -20.33
N SER A 40 11.84 2.45 -19.50
CA SER A 40 12.43 3.60 -18.83
C SER A 40 13.44 3.08 -17.82
N VAL A 41 14.67 3.57 -17.92
CA VAL A 41 15.72 3.36 -16.93
C VAL A 41 16.00 4.70 -16.27
N ILE A 42 15.90 4.76 -14.95
CA ILE A 42 16.20 5.95 -14.15
C ILE A 42 17.47 5.67 -13.36
N TYR A 43 18.35 6.64 -13.35
CA TYR A 43 19.61 6.61 -12.63
C TYR A 43 19.58 7.62 -11.48
N ASP A 44 20.25 7.31 -10.38
CA ASP A 44 20.54 8.31 -9.35
C ASP A 44 21.60 9.32 -9.82
N LYS A 45 21.97 10.24 -8.93
CA LYS A 45 22.99 11.27 -9.18
C LYS A 45 24.40 10.68 -9.38
N GLU A 46 24.63 9.45 -8.93
CA GLU A 46 25.91 8.75 -8.99
C GLU A 46 26.01 7.81 -10.20
N GLY A 47 24.92 7.67 -10.96
CA GLY A 47 24.83 6.83 -12.16
C GLY A 47 24.43 5.38 -11.88
N ASN A 48 23.99 5.05 -10.66
CA ASN A 48 23.44 3.73 -10.36
C ASN A 48 21.99 3.64 -10.86
N ILE A 49 21.59 2.48 -11.37
CA ILE A 49 20.21 2.22 -11.78
C ILE A 49 19.33 2.15 -10.52
N ILE A 50 18.35 3.05 -10.42
CA ILE A 50 17.33 3.04 -9.36
C ILE A 50 15.96 2.56 -9.85
N TYR A 51 15.79 2.47 -11.17
CA TYR A 51 14.58 1.95 -11.79
C TYR A 51 14.91 1.45 -13.19
N ASP A 52 14.45 0.26 -13.54
CA ASP A 52 14.52 -0.32 -14.87
C ASP A 52 13.26 -1.15 -15.10
N MET A 53 12.33 -0.62 -15.90
CA MET A 53 11.07 -1.31 -16.21
C MET A 53 11.29 -2.68 -16.87
N SER A 54 12.42 -2.91 -17.55
CA SER A 54 12.73 -4.20 -18.16
C SER A 54 13.03 -5.29 -17.12
N LYS A 55 13.42 -4.88 -15.91
CA LYS A 55 13.82 -5.73 -14.79
C LYS A 55 12.83 -5.65 -13.62
N LYS A 56 11.59 -5.23 -13.88
CA LYS A 56 10.62 -4.96 -12.82
C LYS A 56 10.35 -6.15 -11.88
N ASP A 57 10.46 -7.38 -12.40
CA ASP A 57 10.20 -8.63 -11.68
C ASP A 57 11.50 -9.29 -11.15
N GLU A 58 12.65 -8.65 -11.32
CA GLU A 58 13.94 -9.16 -10.86
C GLU A 58 14.06 -9.02 -9.34
N ILE A 59 14.26 -10.15 -8.66
CA ILE A 59 14.52 -10.20 -7.22
C ILE A 59 15.98 -9.85 -6.98
N THR A 60 16.23 -8.79 -6.22
CA THR A 60 17.58 -8.32 -5.90
C THR A 60 18.04 -8.74 -4.51
N GLU A 61 17.10 -8.98 -3.61
CA GLU A 61 17.38 -9.35 -2.22
C GLU A 61 16.30 -10.31 -1.72
N VAL A 62 16.70 -11.30 -0.92
CA VAL A 62 15.78 -12.16 -0.19
C VAL A 62 16.16 -12.12 1.28
N ILE A 63 15.27 -11.58 2.11
CA ILE A 63 15.41 -11.58 3.58
C ILE A 63 14.65 -12.80 4.11
N LYS A 64 15.38 -13.73 4.72
CA LYS A 64 14.79 -14.97 5.23
C LYS A 64 14.28 -14.84 6.65
N ASP A 65 13.22 -15.58 6.96
CA ASP A 65 12.67 -15.76 8.31
C ASP A 65 12.46 -14.44 9.06
N THR A 66 11.96 -13.43 8.33
CA THR A 66 11.68 -12.09 8.84
C THR A 66 10.21 -11.97 9.25
N VAL A 67 9.93 -11.01 10.13
CA VAL A 67 8.58 -10.55 10.44
C VAL A 67 8.34 -9.25 9.70
N ILE A 68 7.20 -9.15 9.01
CA ILE A 68 6.76 -7.91 8.38
C ILE A 68 5.38 -7.53 8.89
N GLN A 69 5.07 -6.24 8.80
CA GLN A 69 3.77 -5.69 9.13
C GLN A 69 3.27 -4.85 7.95
N GLY A 70 1.96 -4.79 7.72
CA GLY A 70 1.40 -3.90 6.70
C GLY A 70 -0.12 -3.85 6.70
N ILE A 71 -0.67 -2.80 6.10
CA ILE A 71 -2.11 -2.57 6.02
C ILE A 71 -2.65 -3.23 4.75
N VAL A 72 -3.71 -4.02 4.85
CA VAL A 72 -4.35 -4.67 3.71
C VAL A 72 -5.03 -3.63 2.84
N GLU A 73 -4.56 -3.46 1.60
CA GLU A 73 -5.21 -2.60 0.59
C GLU A 73 -6.09 -3.40 -0.36
N LEU A 74 -5.78 -4.68 -0.56
CA LEU A 74 -6.56 -5.56 -1.42
C LEU A 74 -6.46 -7.01 -0.95
N ASN A 75 -7.58 -7.72 -0.94
CA ASN A 75 -7.63 -9.17 -0.78
C ASN A 75 -8.49 -9.76 -1.90
N HIS A 76 -7.86 -10.21 -2.99
CA HIS A 76 -8.57 -10.66 -4.18
C HIS A 76 -7.77 -11.68 -5.01
N ASN A 77 -8.47 -12.57 -5.71
CA ASN A 77 -7.89 -13.55 -6.65
C ASN A 77 -6.75 -14.41 -6.09
N GLY A 78 -6.81 -14.76 -4.80
CA GLY A 78 -5.76 -15.57 -4.17
C GLY A 78 -4.51 -14.77 -3.81
N TYR A 79 -4.58 -13.44 -3.76
CA TYR A 79 -3.49 -12.58 -3.29
C TYR A 79 -4.00 -11.59 -2.26
N ILE A 80 -3.17 -11.32 -1.27
CA ILE A 80 -3.34 -10.22 -0.33
C ILE A 80 -2.22 -9.22 -0.59
N TYR A 81 -2.57 -7.99 -0.89
CA TYR A 81 -1.64 -6.89 -1.02
C TYR A 81 -1.66 -6.06 0.26
N ILE A 82 -0.49 -5.95 0.89
CA ILE A 82 -0.27 -5.06 2.03
C ILE A 82 0.55 -3.85 1.58
N PHE A 83 0.20 -2.69 2.11
CA PHE A 83 0.82 -1.41 1.80
C PHE A 83 1.56 -0.85 3.01
N ASN A 84 2.60 -0.07 2.72
CA ASN A 84 3.47 0.56 3.71
C ASN A 84 3.12 2.02 3.97
N GLY A 85 1.91 2.47 3.69
CA GLY A 85 1.57 3.88 3.83
C GLY A 85 0.14 4.12 4.26
N GLN A 86 -0.21 5.40 4.35
CA GLN A 86 -1.56 5.86 4.63
C GLN A 86 -1.97 6.93 3.64
N HIS A 87 -3.25 6.92 3.28
CA HIS A 87 -3.83 7.86 2.33
C HIS A 87 -4.39 9.10 3.04
N PHE A 88 -4.05 10.29 2.51
CA PHE A 88 -4.50 11.61 2.96
C PHE A 88 -4.98 12.44 1.76
N GLY A 89 -6.18 12.13 1.26
CA GLY A 89 -6.70 12.71 0.02
C GLY A 89 -5.89 12.27 -1.19
N GLU A 90 -5.36 13.21 -1.97
CA GLU A 90 -4.51 12.94 -3.14
C GLU A 90 -3.07 12.53 -2.78
N PHE A 91 -2.67 12.70 -1.52
CA PHE A 91 -1.32 12.42 -1.05
C PHE A 91 -1.28 11.16 -0.20
N GLY A 92 -0.11 10.50 -0.15
CA GLY A 92 0.17 9.41 0.77
C GLY A 92 1.27 9.80 1.74
N PHE A 93 1.27 9.22 2.93
CA PHE A 93 2.39 9.25 3.86
C PHE A 93 2.93 7.83 4.00
N GLU A 94 4.18 7.60 3.59
CA GLU A 94 4.83 6.31 3.74
C GLU A 94 5.29 6.11 5.19
N MET A 95 5.05 4.91 5.70
CA MET A 95 5.36 4.45 7.05
C MET A 95 6.43 3.36 6.93
N GLU A 96 7.68 3.72 7.23
CA GLU A 96 8.84 2.84 7.08
C GLU A 96 8.75 1.53 7.88
N GLU A 97 8.00 1.51 8.98
CA GLU A 97 7.77 0.33 9.80
C GLU A 97 6.86 -0.71 9.14
N TYR A 98 6.08 -0.29 8.14
CA TYR A 98 5.26 -1.18 7.35
C TYR A 98 5.96 -1.58 6.06
N THR A 99 5.59 -2.75 5.55
CA THR A 99 6.15 -3.35 4.35
C THR A 99 5.08 -3.42 3.28
N ARG A 100 5.43 -2.94 2.09
CA ARG A 100 4.63 -3.14 0.90
C ARG A 100 4.98 -4.49 0.31
N ALA A 101 4.02 -5.40 0.23
CA ALA A 101 4.24 -6.74 -0.32
C ALA A 101 2.96 -7.41 -0.80
N ASN A 102 3.12 -8.30 -1.78
CA ASN A 102 2.13 -9.30 -2.16
C ASN A 102 2.34 -10.58 -1.37
N ILE A 103 1.26 -11.11 -0.83
CA ILE A 103 1.21 -12.38 -0.11
C ILE A 103 0.31 -13.32 -0.91
N ASN A 104 0.79 -14.52 -1.19
CA ASN A 104 -0.06 -15.55 -1.77
C ASN A 104 -1.07 -16.03 -0.73
N ASN A 105 -2.36 -15.86 -1.01
CA ASN A 105 -3.42 -16.31 -0.14
C ASN A 105 -3.70 -17.79 -0.39
N LYS A 106 -3.07 -18.64 0.42
CA LYS A 106 -3.19 -20.10 0.32
C LYS A 106 -4.36 -20.66 1.15
N ASN A 107 -5.29 -19.80 1.61
CA ASN A 107 -6.29 -20.15 2.63
C ASN A 107 -5.66 -20.71 3.92
N GLN A 108 -4.48 -20.19 4.30
CA GLN A 108 -3.79 -20.64 5.52
C GLN A 108 -4.51 -20.15 6.79
N LYS A 109 -4.08 -20.67 7.94
CA LYS A 109 -4.57 -20.23 9.23
C LYS A 109 -4.21 -18.77 9.50
N CYS A 110 -5.11 -18.07 10.18
CA CYS A 110 -4.81 -16.78 10.78
C CYS A 110 -5.36 -16.70 12.22
N LEU A 111 -4.81 -15.77 13.00
CA LEU A 111 -5.16 -15.52 14.38
C LEU A 111 -5.66 -14.09 14.50
N ASP A 112 -6.81 -13.90 15.14
CA ASP A 112 -7.22 -12.57 15.56
C ASP A 112 -6.28 -12.04 16.66
N TYR A 113 -5.81 -10.80 16.50
CA TYR A 113 -4.82 -10.21 17.39
C TYR A 113 -5.31 -10.19 18.84
N PHE A 114 -6.49 -9.63 19.12
CA PHE A 114 -6.94 -9.46 20.51
C PHE A 114 -7.44 -10.75 21.15
N THR A 115 -8.22 -11.54 20.42
CA THR A 115 -8.91 -12.71 20.97
C THR A 115 -8.10 -14.00 20.85
N LEU A 116 -7.03 -13.99 20.05
CA LEU A 116 -6.21 -15.17 19.71
C LEU A 116 -7.02 -16.31 19.07
N LYS A 117 -8.24 -16.04 18.63
CA LYS A 117 -9.09 -17.04 18.01
C LYS A 117 -8.59 -17.37 16.61
N GLU A 118 -8.55 -18.65 16.28
CA GLU A 118 -8.15 -19.13 14.96
C GLU A 118 -9.27 -18.94 13.93
N TYR A 119 -8.87 -18.51 12.73
CA TYR A 119 -9.67 -18.40 11.53
C TYR A 119 -8.83 -18.85 10.31
N ASP A 120 -9.42 -18.76 9.11
CA ASP A 120 -8.68 -18.80 7.84
C ASP A 120 -8.57 -17.39 7.25
N THR A 121 -7.81 -17.23 6.16
CA THR A 121 -7.59 -15.92 5.51
C THR A 121 -8.86 -15.28 4.93
N SER A 122 -10.02 -15.94 4.90
CA SER A 122 -11.29 -15.27 4.55
C SER A 122 -11.72 -14.26 5.62
N TYR A 123 -11.14 -14.33 6.82
CA TYR A 123 -11.32 -13.38 7.89
C TYR A 123 -10.67 -12.00 7.64
N ILE A 124 -9.68 -11.97 6.74
CA ILE A 124 -8.88 -10.79 6.42
C ILE A 124 -9.68 -9.86 5.48
N GLN A 125 -9.76 -8.59 5.86
CA GLN A 125 -10.47 -7.54 5.14
C GLN A 125 -9.55 -6.35 4.85
N GLU A 126 -9.93 -5.51 3.90
CA GLU A 126 -9.26 -4.24 3.62
C GLU A 126 -9.22 -3.36 4.89
N GLY A 127 -8.09 -2.70 5.10
CA GLY A 127 -7.79 -1.88 6.26
C GLY A 127 -7.31 -2.64 7.50
N ASP A 128 -7.35 -3.98 7.52
CA ASP A 128 -6.74 -4.76 8.60
C ASP A 128 -5.21 -4.61 8.57
N ILE A 129 -4.54 -4.76 9.71
CA ILE A 129 -3.09 -4.90 9.77
C ILE A 129 -2.75 -6.38 9.85
N LEU A 130 -1.82 -6.81 9.00
CA LEU A 130 -1.26 -8.16 9.07
C LEU A 130 0.13 -8.10 9.68
N ILE A 131 0.42 -9.06 10.56
CA ILE A 131 1.76 -9.39 11.02
C ILE A 131 2.07 -10.80 10.51
N CYS A 132 3.08 -10.88 9.66
CA CYS A 132 3.42 -12.09 8.91
C CYS A 132 4.88 -12.48 9.16
N SER A 133 5.15 -13.77 9.30
CA SER A 133 6.51 -14.31 9.38
C SER A 133 6.81 -15.19 8.17
N GLY A 134 8.02 -15.09 7.61
CA GLY A 134 8.37 -15.76 6.36
C GLY A 134 9.55 -15.14 5.63
N ASP A 135 9.61 -15.33 4.30
CA ASP A 135 10.68 -14.80 3.45
C ASP A 135 10.19 -13.62 2.61
N LEU A 136 10.89 -12.48 2.69
CA LEU A 136 10.62 -11.27 1.90
C LEU A 136 11.57 -11.20 0.71
N SER A 137 11.02 -11.27 -0.50
CA SER A 137 11.74 -11.09 -1.76
C SER A 137 11.55 -9.66 -2.26
N LYS A 138 12.62 -8.87 -2.27
CA LYS A 138 12.58 -7.49 -2.74
C LYS A 138 12.85 -7.38 -4.24
N LYS A 139 12.03 -6.58 -4.92
CA LYS A 139 12.20 -6.24 -6.33
C LYS A 139 12.96 -4.92 -6.44
N GLY A 140 14.25 -4.98 -6.76
CA GLY A 140 15.15 -3.82 -6.59
C GLY A 140 15.24 -2.86 -7.76
N TYR A 141 14.62 -3.15 -8.91
CA TYR A 141 14.68 -2.29 -10.09
C TYR A 141 13.31 -1.76 -10.52
N SER A 142 12.32 -1.80 -9.65
CA SER A 142 11.04 -1.12 -9.90
C SER A 142 10.46 -0.54 -8.63
N MET A 143 9.48 0.35 -8.78
CA MET A 143 8.54 0.67 -7.70
C MET A 143 7.54 -0.47 -7.44
N GLY A 144 7.84 -1.68 -7.92
CA GLY A 144 7.00 -2.84 -7.77
C GLY A 144 6.90 -3.28 -6.31
N ASP A 145 5.94 -4.16 -6.08
CA ASP A 145 5.66 -4.69 -4.77
C ASP A 145 6.56 -5.89 -4.49
N ASN A 146 7.11 -5.93 -3.29
CA ASN A 146 7.85 -7.10 -2.81
C ASN A 146 6.93 -8.32 -2.82
N ASP A 147 7.49 -9.52 -2.88
CA ASP A 147 6.72 -10.74 -2.68
C ASP A 147 7.08 -11.33 -1.31
N PHE A 148 6.09 -11.80 -0.57
CA PHE A 148 6.28 -12.40 0.73
C PHE A 148 5.71 -13.81 0.77
N ASP A 149 6.58 -14.79 1.02
CA ASP A 149 6.16 -16.17 1.27
C ASP A 149 6.09 -16.41 2.77
N THR A 150 4.88 -16.59 3.28
CA THR A 150 4.63 -16.89 4.70
C THR A 150 5.15 -18.26 5.12
N LYS A 151 5.62 -19.12 4.20
CA LYS A 151 6.00 -20.51 4.49
C LYS A 151 4.90 -21.29 5.23
N ASP A 152 3.65 -20.95 4.93
CA ASP A 152 2.44 -21.52 5.56
C ASP A 152 2.35 -21.25 7.08
N ASN A 153 3.15 -20.30 7.60
CA ASN A 153 3.01 -19.79 8.97
C ASN A 153 1.66 -19.08 9.14
N SER A 154 1.15 -19.12 10.38
CA SER A 154 -0.06 -18.38 10.75
C SER A 154 0.14 -16.87 10.57
N ILE A 155 -0.85 -16.20 9.99
CA ILE A 155 -0.91 -14.74 9.92
C ILE A 155 -1.61 -14.20 11.17
N ILE A 156 -1.07 -13.18 11.82
CA ILE A 156 -1.78 -12.46 12.88
C ILE A 156 -2.51 -11.28 12.25
N VAL A 157 -3.79 -11.09 12.60
CA VAL A 157 -4.69 -10.10 12.01
C VAL A 157 -5.19 -9.16 13.09
N LEU A 158 -4.78 -7.89 13.02
CA LEU A 158 -5.36 -6.81 13.81
C LEU A 158 -6.47 -6.14 12.98
N LYS A 159 -7.70 -6.20 13.46
CA LYS A 159 -8.85 -5.69 12.73
C LYS A 159 -8.82 -4.17 12.60
N SER A 160 -9.23 -3.70 11.43
CA SER A 160 -9.25 -2.26 11.10
C SER A 160 -10.01 -1.41 12.12
N ASN A 161 -11.16 -1.90 12.61
CA ASN A 161 -11.96 -1.22 13.63
C ASN A 161 -11.22 -1.12 14.98
N ASP A 162 -10.54 -2.18 15.40
CA ASP A 162 -9.80 -2.17 16.65
C ASP A 162 -8.58 -1.25 16.53
N TYR A 163 -7.87 -1.30 15.41
CA TYR A 163 -6.79 -0.36 15.12
C TYR A 163 -7.26 1.10 15.09
N ASN A 164 -8.43 1.37 14.49
CA ASN A 164 -9.04 2.71 14.52
C ASN A 164 -9.34 3.17 15.95
N GLN A 165 -9.79 2.25 16.82
CA GLN A 165 -10.01 2.55 18.23
C GLN A 165 -8.68 2.84 18.96
N MET A 166 -7.62 2.06 18.70
CA MET A 166 -6.28 2.32 19.25
C MET A 166 -5.78 3.72 18.89
N LYS A 167 -5.89 4.11 17.61
CA LYS A 167 -5.53 5.46 17.14
C LYS A 167 -6.31 6.54 17.90
N ARG A 168 -7.61 6.36 18.07
CA ARG A 168 -8.47 7.31 18.83
C ARG A 168 -8.08 7.42 20.29
N ASP A 169 -7.78 6.30 20.93
CA ASP A 169 -7.39 6.26 22.33
C ASP A 169 -6.04 6.96 22.55
N ALA A 170 -5.09 6.79 21.64
CA ALA A 170 -3.82 7.51 21.67
C ALA A 170 -3.97 9.03 21.51
N LEU A 171 -4.80 9.47 20.55
CA LEU A 171 -5.08 10.91 20.34
C LEU A 171 -5.74 11.59 21.53
N THR A 172 -6.51 10.83 22.32
CA THR A 172 -7.17 11.32 23.53
C THR A 172 -6.31 11.19 24.78
N GLY A 173 -5.09 10.64 24.67
CA GLY A 173 -4.19 10.43 25.79
C GLY A 173 -4.69 9.37 26.78
N LYS A 174 -5.53 8.42 26.34
CA LYS A 174 -5.89 7.28 27.18
C LYS A 174 -4.66 6.41 27.38
N ARG A 175 -4.36 6.10 28.65
CA ARG A 175 -3.16 5.38 29.08
C ARG A 175 -3.05 3.95 28.57
N THR A 176 -4.10 3.39 27.97
CA THR A 176 -4.10 2.02 27.46
C THR A 176 -3.04 1.81 26.38
N TYR A 177 -2.74 2.84 25.58
CA TYR A 177 -1.71 2.78 24.55
C TYR A 177 -0.71 3.90 24.78
N SER A 178 0.54 3.53 25.10
CA SER A 178 1.63 4.50 25.14
C SER A 178 1.96 4.91 23.71
N SER A 179 2.16 6.21 23.49
CA SER A 179 2.55 6.69 22.17
C SER A 179 3.61 7.76 22.26
N ILE A 180 4.66 7.60 21.45
CA ILE A 180 5.62 8.64 21.15
C ILE A 180 5.13 9.33 19.89
N VAL A 181 4.96 10.65 19.96
CA VAL A 181 4.56 11.47 18.81
C VAL A 181 5.78 12.19 18.28
N THR A 182 6.03 12.05 16.99
CA THR A 182 7.12 12.72 16.27
C THR A 182 6.59 13.52 15.11
N ILE A 183 7.32 14.56 14.71
CA ILE A 183 7.02 15.28 13.47
C ILE A 183 7.49 14.40 12.30
N GLY A 184 6.55 13.93 11.49
CA GLY A 184 6.82 13.11 10.31
C GLY A 184 7.32 13.94 9.14
N ASP A 185 6.57 14.99 8.79
CA ASP A 185 6.95 16.04 7.83
C ASP A 185 6.20 17.33 8.18
N GLU A 186 6.81 18.47 7.89
CA GLU A 186 6.26 19.79 8.17
C GLU A 186 5.96 20.58 6.88
N TYR A 187 4.73 21.10 6.80
CA TYR A 187 4.28 22.00 5.73
C TYR A 187 3.65 23.23 6.37
N THR A 188 4.41 23.87 7.26
CA THR A 188 3.93 24.99 8.08
C THR A 188 3.42 26.16 7.24
N GLU A 189 4.05 26.44 6.09
CA GLU A 189 3.58 27.44 5.12
C GLU A 189 2.20 27.10 4.53
N SER A 190 1.90 25.81 4.39
CA SER A 190 0.60 25.29 3.95
C SER A 190 -0.38 25.07 5.11
N GLY A 191 -0.01 25.42 6.34
CA GLY A 191 -0.87 25.35 7.53
C GLY A 191 -1.11 23.96 8.09
N TYR A 192 -0.24 22.98 7.82
CA TYR A 192 -0.37 21.64 8.42
C TYR A 192 0.98 20.96 8.68
N VAL A 193 0.96 19.96 9.55
CA VAL A 193 2.08 19.06 9.84
C VAL A 193 1.58 17.62 9.83
N TYR A 194 2.43 16.69 9.40
CA TYR A 194 2.22 15.27 9.61
C TYR A 194 2.82 14.88 10.95
N LEU A 195 2.01 14.32 11.82
CA LEU A 195 2.45 13.80 13.12
C LEU A 195 2.40 12.28 13.08
N LYS A 196 3.53 11.65 13.37
CA LYS A 196 3.67 10.20 13.43
C LYS A 196 3.61 9.74 14.87
N TYR A 197 2.62 8.92 15.16
CA TYR A 197 2.41 8.22 16.42
C TYR A 197 3.05 6.84 16.32
N SER A 198 3.89 6.50 17.28
CA SER A 198 4.42 5.15 17.48
C SER A 198 3.62 4.50 18.61
N LEU A 199 2.70 3.58 18.29
CA LEU A 199 1.86 2.91 19.28
C LEU A 199 2.50 1.61 19.74
N GLU A 200 3.02 1.62 20.95
CA GLU A 200 3.46 0.39 21.59
C GLU A 200 2.26 -0.28 22.26
N ASP A 201 2.02 -1.54 21.89
CA ASP A 201 1.01 -2.38 22.51
C ASP A 201 1.66 -3.65 23.06
N ASP A 202 1.42 -3.90 24.35
CA ASP A 202 1.93 -5.04 25.12
C ASP A 202 0.83 -6.03 25.49
N THR A 203 -0.32 -5.98 24.79
CA THR A 203 -1.48 -6.87 25.00
C THR A 203 -1.05 -8.34 25.07
N HIS A 204 -0.05 -8.74 24.27
CA HIS A 204 0.61 -10.03 24.37
C HIS A 204 2.03 -9.83 24.89
N SER A 205 2.26 -10.15 26.16
CA SER A 205 3.53 -9.95 26.88
C SER A 205 4.77 -10.53 26.18
N ASP A 206 4.55 -11.49 25.29
CA ASP A 206 5.59 -12.24 24.59
C ASP A 206 5.94 -11.62 23.23
N THR A 207 5.12 -10.68 22.74
CA THR A 207 5.31 -9.97 21.47
C THR A 207 4.91 -8.50 21.62
N SER A 208 5.87 -7.62 21.91
CA SER A 208 5.63 -6.18 21.85
C SER A 208 5.61 -5.76 20.38
N TYR A 209 4.42 -5.39 19.89
CA TYR A 209 4.26 -4.85 18.55
C TYR A 209 4.14 -3.33 18.61
N ASN A 210 4.71 -2.68 17.60
CA ASN A 210 4.53 -1.27 17.35
C ASN A 210 3.59 -1.09 16.15
N PHE A 211 2.51 -0.34 16.34
CA PHE A 211 1.50 -0.04 15.32
C PHE A 211 1.47 1.44 14.97
N PRO A 212 2.47 1.94 14.24
CA PRO A 212 2.59 3.37 14.01
C PRO A 212 1.53 3.88 13.02
N PHE A 213 1.07 5.10 13.23
CA PHE A 213 0.20 5.82 12.29
C PHE A 213 0.59 7.30 12.19
N ALA A 214 0.33 7.89 11.05
CA ALA A 214 0.39 9.31 10.83
C ALA A 214 -1.00 9.95 10.95
N VAL A 215 -1.01 11.23 11.27
CA VAL A 215 -2.16 12.13 11.13
C VAL A 215 -1.75 13.38 10.39
N LYS A 216 -2.67 13.94 9.60
CA LYS A 216 -2.51 15.26 8.99
C LYS A 216 -3.19 16.27 9.90
N ALA A 217 -2.40 17.06 10.61
CA ALA A 217 -2.89 17.98 11.62
C ALA A 217 -2.69 19.44 11.20
N TYR A 218 -3.76 20.22 11.23
CA TYR A 218 -3.79 21.62 10.80
C TYR A 218 -3.37 22.56 11.93
N ILE A 219 -2.53 23.53 11.56
CA ILE A 219 -2.14 24.67 12.37
C ILE A 219 -3.04 25.84 12.00
N THR A 220 -3.62 26.48 13.00
CA THR A 220 -4.47 27.66 12.86
C THR A 220 -3.80 28.86 13.50
N GLU A 221 -4.37 30.06 13.31
CA GLU A 221 -3.92 31.28 13.99
C GLU A 221 -3.96 31.18 15.53
N ASN A 222 -4.79 30.28 16.08
CA ASN A 222 -4.97 30.08 17.51
C ASN A 222 -4.12 28.93 18.06
N THR A 223 -3.38 28.23 17.21
CA THR A 223 -2.54 27.10 17.63
C THR A 223 -1.35 27.61 18.43
N GLU A 224 -1.20 27.12 19.67
CA GLU A 224 -0.03 27.40 20.49
C GLU A 224 1.14 26.49 20.08
N ILE A 225 2.25 27.08 19.63
CA ILE A 225 3.45 26.36 19.20
C ILE A 225 4.59 26.70 20.15
N ILE A 226 5.15 25.67 20.80
CA ILE A 226 6.28 25.78 21.72
C ILE A 226 7.45 24.98 21.15
N GLY A 227 8.53 25.68 20.80
CA GLY A 227 9.70 25.09 20.16
C GLY A 227 9.63 25.09 18.63
N ASN A 228 10.68 24.58 17.98
CA ASN A 228 10.81 24.59 16.53
C ASN A 228 10.34 23.28 15.91
N LEU A 229 9.27 23.35 15.10
CA LEU A 229 8.71 22.18 14.42
C LEU A 229 9.65 21.73 13.30
N GLN A 230 10.30 20.59 13.49
CA GLN A 230 11.21 19.98 12.52
C GLN A 230 11.01 18.47 12.48
N LYS A 231 11.10 17.89 11.29
CA LYS A 231 11.09 16.43 11.10
C LYS A 231 11.95 15.68 12.11
N GLY A 232 11.38 14.61 12.66
CA GLY A 232 12.01 13.71 13.63
C GLY A 232 11.94 14.20 15.09
N LYS A 233 11.55 15.44 15.36
CA LYS A 233 11.41 15.93 16.74
C LYS A 233 10.24 15.28 17.45
N ILE A 234 10.44 14.90 18.71
CA ILE A 234 9.39 14.40 19.61
C ILE A 234 8.56 15.58 20.09
N VAL A 235 7.24 15.40 20.12
CA VAL A 235 6.30 16.46 20.51
C VAL A 235 5.24 15.94 21.48
N LYS A 236 4.70 16.85 22.30
CA LYS A 236 3.37 16.70 22.92
C LYS A 236 2.38 17.50 22.11
N VAL A 237 1.22 16.92 21.84
CA VAL A 237 0.19 17.58 21.04
C VAL A 237 -1.17 17.46 21.73
N GLN A 238 -1.94 18.53 21.67
CA GLN A 238 -3.35 18.57 22.04
C GLN A 238 -4.17 19.01 20.84
N TYR A 239 -5.26 18.31 20.57
CA TYR A 239 -6.21 18.66 19.51
C TYR A 239 -7.38 19.44 20.06
N GLU A 240 -7.99 20.29 19.22
CA GLU A 240 -9.24 20.98 19.57
C GLU A 240 -10.39 19.99 19.78
N ASN A 241 -10.47 18.99 18.89
CA ASN A 241 -11.43 17.89 18.96
C ASN A 241 -10.78 16.65 18.34
N SER A 242 -10.57 15.60 19.13
CA SER A 242 -9.96 14.34 18.68
C SER A 242 -10.98 13.32 18.13
N ASN A 243 -12.27 13.67 18.10
CA ASN A 243 -13.33 12.81 17.58
C ASN A 243 -13.64 13.04 16.08
N ILE A 244 -12.88 13.88 15.40
CA ILE A 244 -13.01 14.14 13.95
C ILE A 244 -12.10 13.21 13.13
N PRO A 245 -12.25 13.11 11.80
CA PRO A 245 -11.35 12.31 10.95
C PRO A 245 -9.87 12.65 11.15
N LEU A 246 -8.99 11.65 10.99
CA LEU A 246 -7.55 11.78 11.27
C LEU A 246 -6.82 12.74 10.32
N ASP A 247 -7.43 13.02 9.18
CA ASP A 247 -6.97 13.91 8.12
C ASP A 247 -7.58 15.32 8.20
N GLU A 248 -8.38 15.58 9.25
CA GLU A 248 -9.06 16.86 9.52
C GLU A 248 -8.71 17.44 10.91
N LEU A 249 -7.76 16.84 11.62
CA LEU A 249 -7.41 17.22 12.99
C LEU A 249 -6.88 18.65 13.07
N LYS A 250 -7.36 19.43 14.04
CA LYS A 250 -6.84 20.79 14.32
C LYS A 250 -6.06 20.80 15.62
N ILE A 251 -4.87 21.37 15.59
CA ILE A 251 -3.98 21.45 16.74
C ILE A 251 -4.39 22.62 17.62
N LYS A 252 -4.66 22.33 18.89
CA LYS A 252 -4.82 23.34 19.94
C LYS A 252 -3.46 23.81 20.45
N SER A 253 -2.59 22.87 20.81
CA SER A 253 -1.20 23.16 21.20
C SER A 253 -0.25 22.05 20.78
N ILE A 254 1.00 22.43 20.49
CA ILE A 254 2.09 21.51 20.18
C ILE A 254 3.39 22.00 20.83
N GLU A 255 4.04 21.13 21.58
CA GLU A 255 5.29 21.41 22.31
C GLU A 255 6.36 20.43 21.87
N VAL A 256 7.49 20.94 21.38
CA VAL A 256 8.69 20.14 21.12
C VAL A 256 9.32 19.76 22.44
N ILE A 257 9.51 18.47 22.67
CA ILE A 257 10.25 17.96 23.82
C ILE A 257 11.73 18.01 23.44
N GLU A 258 12.48 18.93 24.06
CA GLU A 258 13.94 18.95 23.96
C GLU A 258 14.52 17.89 24.91
N ASP A 259 15.38 17.02 24.37
CA ASP A 259 16.23 16.12 25.16
C ASP A 259 17.40 16.87 25.81
#